data_AF-A0A8T5CEK2-F1
#
_entry.id   AF-A0A8T5CEK2-F1
#
_cell.length_a   1.000
_cell.length_b   1.000
_cell.length_c   1.000
_cell.angle_alpha   90.00
_cell.angle_beta   90.00
_cell.angle_gamma   90.00
#
_symmetry.space_group_name_H-M   'P 1'
#
loop_
_entity.id
_entity.type
_entity.pdbx_description
1 polymer ?
#
loop_
_entity_poly.entity_id
_entity_poly.type
_entity_poly.pdbx_seq_one_letter_code
_entity_poly.pdbx_strand_id
1 'polypeptide(L)' 'MVSIELSGPILVAAAVLGAVWIYRDAKRRAMDTADMWAVGFFVAFVLLPVLGGLAVFVFYLRN' A
#
# COMPACT_ATOMS: atom_id res chain seq x y z
N MET A 1 14.00 1.46 -23.97
CA MET A 1 12.84 1.17 -23.10
C MET A 1 13.24 1.60 -21.70
N VAL A 2 12.53 2.54 -21.09
CA VAL A 2 12.80 2.94 -19.70
C VAL A 2 12.08 1.93 -18.81
N SER A 3 12.80 1.04 -18.14
CA SER A 3 12.21 0.18 -17.11
C SER A 3 12.12 0.98 -15.81
N ILE A 4 10.90 1.13 -15.29
CA ILE A 4 10.71 1.66 -13.94
C ILE A 4 10.88 0.47 -13.00
N GLU A 5 12.12 0.26 -12.56
CA GLU A 5 12.46 -0.81 -11.61
C GLU A 5 12.48 -0.24 -10.20
N LEU A 6 11.31 -0.27 -9.53
CA LEU A 6 11.27 -0.06 -8.09
C LEU A 6 11.66 -1.38 -7.41
N SER A 7 12.80 -1.38 -6.71
CA SER A 7 13.25 -2.60 -6.03
C SER A 7 12.31 -2.96 -4.87
N GLY A 8 12.14 -4.26 -4.62
CA GLY A 8 11.35 -4.77 -3.49
C GLY A 8 11.69 -4.12 -2.15
N PRO A 9 12.98 -3.93 -1.80
CA PRO A 9 13.36 -3.21 -0.58
C PRO A 9 12.86 -1.76 -0.53
N ILE A 10 12.88 -1.03 -1.65
CA ILE A 10 12.37 0.36 -1.72
C ILE A 10 10.86 0.38 -1.49
N LEU A 11 10.13 -0.58 -2.07
CA LEU A 11 8.69 -0.73 -1.84
C LEU A 11 8.36 -0.99 -0.37
N VAL A 12 9.08 -1.92 0.26
CA VAL A 12 8.90 -2.23 1.69
C VAL A 12 9.21 -1.01 2.55
N ALA A 13 10.33 -0.31 2.28
CA ALA A 13 10.68 0.91 2.99
C ALA A 13 9.59 1.98 2.87
N ALA A 14 9.06 2.21 1.66
CA ALA A 14 7.97 3.16 1.43
C ALA A 14 6.69 2.77 2.20
N ALA A 15 6.32 1.49 2.17
CA ALA A 15 5.16 0.98 2.91
C ALA A 15 5.31 1.17 4.44
N VAL A 16 6.49 0.88 4.99
CA VAL A 16 6.78 1.08 6.42
C VAL A 16 6.75 2.56 6.78
N LEU A 17 7.37 3.43 5.98
CA LEU A 17 7.38 4.88 6.23
C LEU A 17 5.95 5.45 6.23
N GLY A 18 5.12 5.04 5.26
CA GLY A 18 3.71 5.45 5.22
C GLY A 18 2.90 4.93 6.41
N ALA A 19 3.11 3.67 6.82
CA ALA A 19 2.45 3.10 7.99
C ALA A 19 2.83 3.84 9.29
N VAL A 20 4.11 4.16 9.47
CA VAL A 20 4.60 4.93 10.63
C VAL A 20 4.01 6.34 10.63
N TRP A 21 3.93 6.99 9.46
CA TRP A 21 3.32 8.31 9.33
C TRP A 21 1.83 8.28 9.71
N ILE A 22 1.05 7.32 9.19
CA ILE A 22 -0.37 7.16 9.52
C ILE A 22 -0.56 6.85 11.00
N TYR A 23 0.25 5.97 11.58
CA TYR A 23 0.19 5.68 13.01
C TYR A 23 0.36 6.95 13.85
N ARG A 24 1.39 7.75 13.52
CA ARG A 24 1.67 9.00 14.22
C ARG A 24 0.56 10.04 14.05
N ASP A 25 -0.01 10.15 12.86
CA ASP A 25 -1.15 11.04 12.60
C ASP A 25 -2.39 10.60 13.38
N ALA A 26 -2.74 9.32 13.34
CA ALA A 26 -3.88 8.76 14.07
C ALA A 26 -3.72 8.93 15.59
N LYS A 27 -2.52 8.72 16.13
CA LYS A 27 -2.24 8.98 17.55
C LYS A 27 -2.36 10.47 17.92
N ARG A 28 -1.89 11.39 17.05
CA ARG A 28 -2.07 12.85 17.26
C ARG A 28 -3.55 13.24 17.29
N ARG A 29 -4.40 12.51 16.57
CA ARG A 29 -5.85 12.68 16.56
C ARG A 29 -6.58 11.94 17.69
N ALA A 30 -5.85 11.35 18.63
CA ALA A 30 -6.38 10.54 19.72
C ALA A 30 -7.30 9.39 19.24
N MET A 31 -6.96 8.77 18.11
CA MET A 31 -7.70 7.61 17.60
C MET A 31 -7.25 6.33 18.31
N ASP A 32 -8.19 5.64 18.95
CA ASP A 32 -7.92 4.35 19.61
C ASP A 32 -7.51 3.25 18.61
N THR A 33 -7.90 3.40 17.34
CA THR A 33 -7.64 2.42 16.28
C THR A 33 -6.38 2.72 15.45
N ALA A 34 -5.43 3.50 15.97
CA ALA A 34 -4.22 3.90 15.23
C ALA A 34 -3.44 2.71 14.64
N ASP A 35 -3.32 1.61 15.38
CA ASP A 35 -2.64 0.39 14.92
C ASP A 35 -3.36 -0.24 13.72
N MET A 36 -4.70 -0.30 13.76
CA MET A 36 -5.52 -0.82 12.67
C MET A 36 -5.35 0.00 11.39
N TRP A 37 -5.26 1.34 11.50
CA TRP A 37 -5.02 2.20 10.35
C TRP A 37 -3.62 2.01 9.75
N ALA A 38 -2.59 1.89 10.57
CA ALA A 38 -1.22 1.67 10.11
C ALA A 38 -1.05 0.32 9.42
N VAL A 39 -1.60 -0.75 10.02
CA VAL A 39 -1.60 -2.10 9.42
C VAL A 39 -2.44 -2.12 8.15
N GLY A 40 -3.63 -1.52 8.17
CA GLY A 40 -4.52 -1.42 7.01
C GLY A 40 -3.84 -0.72 5.84
N PHE A 41 -3.11 0.37 6.09
CA PHE A 41 -2.32 1.03 5.06
C PHE A 41 -1.23 0.12 4.50
N PHE A 42 -0.42 -0.52 5.35
CA PHE A 42 0.67 -1.38 4.90
C PHE A 42 0.17 -2.51 3.99
N VAL A 43 -0.92 -3.16 4.42
CA VAL A 43 -1.57 -4.23 3.66
C VAL A 43 -2.15 -3.69 2.35
N ALA A 44 -2.87 -2.57 2.38
CA ALA A 44 -3.49 -1.98 1.18
C ALA A 44 -2.46 -1.48 0.17
N PHE A 45 -1.33 -0.93 0.63
CA PHE A 45 -0.23 -0.47 -0.22
C PHE A 45 0.28 -1.58 -1.15
N VAL A 46 0.33 -2.81 -0.65
CA VAL A 46 0.75 -3.99 -1.42
C VAL A 46 -0.42 -4.61 -2.18
N LEU A 47 -1.57 -4.78 -1.54
CA LEU A 47 -2.68 -5.53 -2.12
C LEU A 47 -3.40 -4.76 -3.23
N LEU A 48 -3.60 -3.45 -3.10
CA LEU A 48 -4.38 -2.69 -4.09
C LEU A 48 -3.74 -2.70 -5.49
N PRO A 49 -2.42 -2.52 -5.67
CA PRO A 49 -1.79 -2.67 -6.98
C PRO A 49 -1.97 -4.07 -7.58
N VAL A 50 -1.85 -5.12 -6.77
CA VAL A 50 -2.04 -6.50 -7.21
C VAL A 50 -3.47 -6.74 -7.66
N LEU A 51 -4.45 -6.34 -6.84
CA LEU A 51 -5.87 -6.46 -7.17
C LEU A 51 -6.24 -5.65 -8.41
N GLY A 52 -5.70 -4.43 -8.56
CA GLY A 52 -5.90 -3.59 -9.74
C GLY A 52 -5.32 -4.24 -11.00
N GLY A 53 -4.11 -4.79 -10.92
CA GLY A 53 -3.48 -5.52 -12.02
C GLY A 53 -4.29 -6.74 -12.44
N LEU A 54 -4.77 -7.54 -11.48
CA LEU A 54 -5.64 -8.68 -11.75
C LEU A 54 -6.97 -8.27 -12.37
N ALA A 55 -7.59 -7.18 -11.89
CA ALA A 55 -8.84 -6.67 -12.44
C ALA A 55 -8.68 -6.28 -13.92
N VAL A 56 -7.62 -5.55 -14.25
CA VAL A 56 -7.30 -5.16 -15.63
C VAL A 56 -6.98 -6.38 -16.49
N PHE A 57 -6.22 -7.34 -15.96
CA PHE A 57 -5.92 -8.58 -16.68
C PHE A 57 -7.19 -9.36 -17.04
N VAL A 58 -8.12 -9.52 -16.08
CA VAL A 58 -9.41 -10.18 -16.32
C VAL A 58 -10.26 -9.42 -17.33
N PHE A 59 -10.24 -8.08 -17.30
CA PHE A 59 -10.92 -7.26 -18.30
C PHE A 59 -10.42 -7.58 -19.73
N TYR A 60 -9.10 -7.65 -19.93
CA TYR A 60 -8.52 -8.01 -21.24
C TYR A 60 -8.71 -9.47 -21.66
N LEU A 61 -9.00 -10.39 -20.73
CA LEU A 61 -9.34 -11.77 -21.11
C LEU A 61 -10.79 -11.91 -21.59
N ARG A 62 -11.67 -10.97 -21.19
CA ARG A 62 -13.11 -11.02 -21.48
C ARG A 62 -13.51 -10.14 -22.67
N ASN A 63 -12.64 -9.27 -23.13
CA ASN A 63 -12.85 -8.27 -24.18
C ASN A 63 -11.74 -8.35 -25.21
#